data_AF-A0AAV4NRI3-F1
#
_entry.id   AF-A0AAV4NRI3-F1
#
_cell.length_a   1.000
_cell.length_b   1.000
_cell.length_c   1.000
_cell.angle_alpha   90.00
_cell.angle_beta   90.00
_cell.angle_gamma   90.00
#
_symmetry.space_group_name_H-M   'P 1'
#
loop_
_entity.id
_entity.type
_entity.pdbx_description
1 polymer ?
#
loop_
_entity_poly.entity_id
_entity_poly.type
_entity_poly.pdbx_seq_one_letter_code
_entity_poly.pdbx_strand_id
1 'polypeptide(L)'
;LESPTRTLRVQAPEGIGIESKTSDISATCLKDLKLQSKEGRIWLDSEQILFRNLRTALPTSRGRSYHGIYAMCSCENGRLFLSSPEGHCQADEEIKENYNRASSSKEVVSQVA
;
A
#
# COMPACT_ATOMS: atom_id res chain seq x y z
N LEU A 1 24.66 12.28 -12.59
CA LEU A 1 23.88 13.46 -12.15
C LEU A 1 24.07 13.59 -10.65
N GLU A 2 25.04 14.38 -10.20
CA GLU A 2 25.07 14.81 -8.80
C GLU A 2 24.49 16.22 -8.75
N SER A 3 23.44 16.41 -7.95
CA SER A 3 22.88 17.72 -7.66
C SER A 3 23.25 18.10 -6.23
N PRO A 4 24.16 19.06 -6.03
CA PRO A 4 24.48 19.60 -4.70
C PRO A 4 23.34 20.42 -4.09
N THR A 5 22.28 20.70 -4.85
CA THR A 5 21.18 21.60 -4.46
C THR A 5 19.92 20.82 -4.10
N ARG A 6 19.99 20.02 -3.01
CA ARG A 6 18.93 19.53 -2.10
C ARG A 6 17.61 18.95 -2.66
N THR A 7 17.27 19.09 -3.93
CA THR A 7 15.99 18.69 -4.54
C THR A 7 16.12 18.61 -6.07
N LEU A 8 15.82 17.46 -6.63
CA LEU A 8 15.65 17.26 -8.08
C LEU A 8 14.16 17.29 -8.41
N ARG A 9 13.75 18.12 -9.37
CA ARG A 9 12.36 18.17 -9.88
C ARG A 9 12.38 17.85 -11.37
N VAL A 10 11.55 16.88 -11.77
CA VAL A 10 11.39 16.49 -13.17
C VAL A 10 9.92 16.68 -13.53
N GLN A 11 9.66 17.36 -14.63
CA GLN A 11 8.32 17.62 -15.16
C GLN A 11 8.37 17.46 -16.67
N ALA A 12 7.39 16.74 -17.23
CA ALA A 12 7.28 16.50 -18.66
C ALA A 12 5.79 16.48 -19.07
N PRO A 13 5.39 17.08 -20.20
CA PRO A 13 3.98 17.14 -20.63
C PRO A 13 3.33 15.77 -20.82
N GLU A 14 4.09 14.84 -21.40
CA GLU A 14 3.62 13.48 -21.75
C GLU A 14 3.93 12.44 -20.65
N GLY A 15 4.50 12.87 -19.52
CA GLY A 15 4.92 11.99 -18.43
C GLY A 15 6.42 11.64 -18.44
N ILE A 16 6.83 10.85 -17.44
CA ILE A 16 8.24 10.49 -17.19
C ILE A 16 8.31 8.96 -17.08
N GLY A 17 9.05 8.33 -18.00
CA GLY A 17 9.44 6.92 -17.90
C GLY A 17 10.79 6.79 -17.20
N ILE A 18 10.90 5.87 -16.25
CA ILE A 18 12.17 5.50 -15.61
C ILE A 18 12.41 4.03 -15.91
N GLU A 19 13.40 3.75 -16.75
CA GLU A 19 13.72 2.42 -17.24
C GLU A 19 15.21 2.15 -17.10
N SER A 20 15.58 0.87 -16.93
CA SER A 20 16.96 0.43 -16.85
C SER A 20 17.19 -0.72 -17.83
N LYS A 21 18.24 -0.61 -18.66
CA LYS A 21 18.54 -1.59 -19.73
C LYS A 21 19.25 -2.84 -19.22
N THR A 22 20.02 -2.73 -18.14
CA THR A 22 20.97 -3.76 -17.72
C THR A 22 20.89 -4.14 -16.24
N SER A 23 20.09 -3.45 -15.43
CA SER A 23 19.94 -3.73 -13.99
C SER A 23 18.57 -3.30 -13.45
N ASP A 24 18.37 -3.47 -12.16
CA ASP A 24 17.26 -2.95 -11.37
C ASP A 24 17.28 -1.41 -11.20
N ILE A 25 16.13 -0.87 -10.82
CA ILE A 25 15.97 0.50 -10.36
C ILE A 25 15.74 0.44 -8.85
N SER A 26 16.66 1.00 -8.09
CA SER A 26 16.54 1.10 -6.63
C SER A 26 16.40 2.56 -6.18
N ALA A 27 15.48 2.83 -5.26
CA ALA A 27 15.35 4.13 -4.61
C ALA A 27 15.48 3.96 -3.08
N THR A 28 16.36 4.76 -2.46
CA THR A 28 16.60 4.75 -1.01
C THR A 28 16.45 6.16 -0.46
N CYS A 29 15.82 6.29 0.71
CA CYS A 29 15.59 7.57 1.37
C CYS A 29 15.99 7.47 2.84
N LEU A 30 16.50 8.57 3.42
CA LEU A 30 16.84 8.64 4.85
C LEU A 30 15.60 8.73 5.75
N LYS A 31 14.54 9.38 5.25
CA LYS A 31 13.25 9.54 5.92
C LYS A 31 12.18 8.83 5.09
N ASP A 32 11.21 9.58 4.57
CA ASP A 32 10.05 9.04 3.89
C ASP A 32 10.22 9.08 2.36
N LEU A 33 9.80 8.00 1.70
CA LEU A 33 9.56 7.97 0.26
C LEU A 33 8.06 8.20 0.01
N LYS A 34 7.70 9.31 -0.66
CA LYS A 34 6.30 9.65 -0.96
C LYS A 34 5.97 9.35 -2.42
N LEU A 35 5.11 8.36 -2.64
CA LEU A 35 4.49 8.07 -3.94
C LEU A 35 3.02 8.50 -3.89
N GLN A 36 2.62 9.48 -4.70
CA GLN A 36 1.26 10.03 -4.69
C GLN A 36 0.78 10.31 -6.11
N SER A 37 -0.43 9.83 -6.43
CA SER A 37 -1.20 10.30 -7.59
C SER A 37 -2.23 11.34 -7.13
N LYS A 38 -2.41 12.43 -7.91
CA LYS A 38 -3.38 13.49 -7.59
C LYS A 38 -4.78 13.21 -8.14
N GLU A 39 -4.86 12.59 -9.30
CA GLU A 39 -6.11 12.41 -10.05
C GLU A 39 -6.31 10.96 -10.52
N GLY A 40 -5.30 10.11 -10.34
CA GLY A 40 -5.30 8.77 -10.91
C GLY A 40 -5.04 7.68 -9.87
N ARG A 41 -4.46 6.58 -10.36
CA ARG A 41 -4.12 5.40 -9.56
C ARG A 41 -2.62 5.17 -9.56
N ILE A 42 -2.13 4.49 -8.54
CA ILE A 42 -0.77 3.92 -8.51
C ILE A 42 -0.93 2.45 -8.87
N TRP A 43 -0.22 2.01 -9.91
CA TRP A 43 -0.19 0.62 -10.33
C TRP A 43 1.13 -0.01 -9.89
N LEU A 44 1.04 -1.14 -9.20
CA LEU A 44 2.17 -1.99 -8.86
C LEU A 44 1.94 -3.33 -9.55
N ASP A 45 2.46 -3.46 -10.77
CA ASP A 45 2.28 -4.65 -11.60
C ASP A 45 3.54 -5.52 -11.49
N SER A 46 3.44 -6.58 -10.68
CA SER A 46 4.52 -7.51 -10.37
C SER A 46 3.92 -8.83 -9.89
N GLU A 47 4.65 -9.93 -10.07
CA GLU A 47 4.28 -11.23 -9.50
C GLU A 47 4.26 -11.16 -7.96
N GLN A 48 5.18 -10.41 -7.36
CA GLN A 48 5.27 -10.24 -5.90
C GLN A 48 5.61 -8.80 -5.52
N ILE A 49 4.97 -8.32 -4.45
CA ILE A 49 5.24 -7.02 -3.81
C ILE A 49 5.51 -7.28 -2.33
N LEU A 50 6.68 -6.87 -1.85
CA LEU A 50 7.10 -7.12 -0.47
C LEU A 50 7.16 -5.83 0.34
N PHE A 51 6.29 -5.73 1.34
CA PHE A 51 6.35 -4.69 2.37
C PHE A 51 7.08 -5.23 3.61
N ARG A 52 8.40 -5.04 3.65
CA ARG A 52 9.20 -5.49 4.80
C ARG A 52 8.93 -4.64 6.03
N ASN A 53 9.02 -5.25 7.20
CA ASN A 53 8.88 -4.60 8.51
C ASN A 53 7.52 -3.94 8.77
N LEU A 54 6.46 -4.40 8.07
CA LEU A 54 5.10 -4.09 8.52
C LEU A 54 4.97 -4.55 9.98
N ARG A 55 4.58 -3.62 10.86
CA ARG A 55 4.39 -3.92 12.28
C ARG A 55 3.14 -4.76 12.42
N THR A 56 3.32 -6.06 12.57
CA THR A 56 2.19 -6.97 12.70
C THR A 56 1.82 -7.19 14.16
N ALA A 57 0.51 -7.31 14.41
CA ALA A 57 0.02 -7.76 15.69
C ALA A 57 0.07 -9.29 15.73
N LEU A 58 0.63 -9.87 16.79
CA LEU A 58 0.50 -11.30 17.03
C LEU A 58 -0.90 -11.58 17.59
N PRO A 59 -1.67 -12.49 16.98
CA PRO A 59 -2.98 -12.86 17.51
C PRO A 59 -2.78 -13.48 18.90
N THR A 60 -3.37 -12.87 19.92
CA THR A 60 -3.32 -13.46 21.26
C THR A 60 -4.36 -14.56 21.36
N SER A 61 -3.96 -15.71 21.90
CA SER A 61 -4.76 -16.92 22.04
C SER A 61 -5.99 -16.78 22.96
N ARG A 62 -6.30 -15.57 23.43
CA ARG A 62 -7.36 -15.29 24.41
C ARG A 62 -8.53 -14.47 23.84
N GLY A 63 -8.65 -14.34 22.52
CA GLY A 63 -9.80 -13.70 21.88
C GLY A 63 -10.02 -12.25 22.30
N ARG A 64 -8.98 -11.57 22.82
CA ARG A 64 -9.07 -10.17 23.19
C ARG A 64 -8.75 -9.32 21.97
N SER A 65 -9.75 -8.59 21.51
CA SER A 65 -9.56 -7.47 20.61
C SER A 65 -8.71 -6.41 21.28
N TYR A 66 -7.70 -5.92 20.57
CA TYR A 66 -6.91 -4.78 21.00
C TYR A 66 -7.37 -3.55 20.22
N HIS A 67 -7.79 -2.52 20.94
CA HIS A 67 -8.03 -1.22 20.33
C HIS A 67 -6.75 -0.72 19.65
N GLY A 68 -6.86 -0.31 18.39
CA GLY A 68 -5.74 0.20 17.59
C GLY A 68 -5.05 -0.80 16.67
N ILE A 69 -5.42 -2.10 16.71
CA ILE A 69 -4.93 -3.09 15.75
C ILE A 69 -5.90 -3.17 14.58
N TYR A 70 -5.43 -3.16 13.34
CA TYR A 70 -6.27 -3.24 12.14
C TYR A 70 -5.82 -4.40 11.25
N ALA A 71 -6.74 -5.08 10.60
CA ALA A 71 -6.36 -6.04 9.57
C ALA A 71 -6.16 -5.31 8.24
N MET A 72 -5.06 -5.59 7.54
CA MET A 72 -4.84 -5.14 6.18
C MET A 72 -5.42 -6.19 5.23
N CYS A 73 -6.37 -5.77 4.42
CA CYS A 73 -7.16 -6.61 3.53
C CYS A 73 -6.90 -6.22 2.08
N SER A 74 -6.86 -7.21 1.19
CA SER A 74 -6.81 -7.01 -0.26
C SER A 74 -8.12 -7.44 -0.91
N CYS A 75 -8.60 -6.63 -1.86
CA CYS A 75 -9.71 -6.98 -2.73
C CYS A 75 -9.20 -7.71 -3.99
N GLU A 76 -10.07 -8.47 -4.66
CA GLU A 76 -9.79 -9.09 -5.97
C GLU A 76 -9.31 -8.11 -7.04
N ASN A 77 -9.72 -6.84 -6.94
CA ASN A 77 -9.29 -5.78 -7.85
C ASN A 77 -7.90 -5.18 -7.49
N GLY A 78 -7.13 -5.85 -6.63
CA GLY A 78 -5.76 -5.48 -6.25
C GLY A 78 -5.69 -4.35 -5.24
N ARG A 79 -6.84 -3.94 -4.68
CA ARG A 79 -6.91 -2.76 -3.85
C ARG A 79 -6.85 -3.07 -2.35
N LEU A 80 -6.13 -2.26 -1.58
CA LEU A 80 -5.82 -2.52 -0.16
C LEU A 80 -6.61 -1.60 0.76
N PHE A 81 -7.15 -2.13 1.86
CA PHE A 81 -7.86 -1.36 2.88
C PHE A 81 -7.58 -1.90 4.29
N LEU A 82 -7.83 -1.07 5.31
CA LEU A 82 -7.76 -1.48 6.71
C LEU A 82 -9.17 -1.82 7.21
N SER A 83 -9.34 -2.98 7.84
CA SER A 83 -10.58 -3.38 8.50
C SER A 83 -10.39 -3.41 10.02
N SER A 84 -11.52 -3.39 10.75
CA SER A 84 -11.51 -3.46 12.21
C SER A 84 -10.80 -4.73 12.73
N PRO A 85 -10.21 -4.68 13.94
CA PRO A 85 -9.49 -5.82 14.53
C PRO A 85 -10.34 -7.08 14.72
N GLU A 86 -11.65 -6.91 14.92
CA GLU A 86 -12.61 -7.98 15.18
C GLU A 86 -13.37 -8.44 13.92
N GLY A 87 -13.18 -7.73 12.81
CA GLY A 87 -13.96 -7.92 11.59
C GLY A 87 -13.32 -8.91 10.62
N HIS A 88 -14.16 -9.57 9.83
CA HIS A 88 -13.72 -10.14 8.55
C HIS A 88 -13.30 -9.01 7.60
N CYS A 89 -12.48 -9.31 6.59
CA CYS A 89 -12.14 -8.37 5.51
C CYS A 89 -13.40 -7.90 4.77
N GLN A 90 -14.04 -6.89 5.32
CA GLN A 90 -15.27 -6.31 4.86
C GLN A 90 -15.11 -4.79 4.97
N ALA A 91 -15.06 -4.15 3.82
CA ALA A 91 -15.09 -2.70 3.72
C ALA A 91 -16.40 -2.17 4.30
N ASP A 92 -16.37 -1.02 4.97
CA ASP A 92 -17.58 -0.28 5.33
C ASP A 92 -18.22 0.37 4.07
N GLU A 93 -19.41 0.94 4.22
CA GLU A 93 -20.14 1.53 3.07
C GLU A 93 -19.39 2.73 2.47
N GLU A 94 -18.65 3.51 3.27
CA GLU A 94 -17.83 4.63 2.80
C GLU A 94 -16.69 4.16 1.88
N ILE A 95 -15.99 3.08 2.27
CA ILE A 95 -14.98 2.44 1.44
C ILE A 95 -15.64 1.80 0.21
N LYS A 96 -16.82 1.17 0.33
CA LYS A 96 -17.48 0.57 -0.84
C LYS A 96 -17.93 1.59 -1.89
N GLU A 97 -18.44 2.74 -1.47
CA GLU A 97 -18.89 3.83 -2.36
C GLU A 97 -17.72 4.44 -3.12
N ASN A 98 -16.59 4.70 -2.45
CA ASN A 98 -15.40 5.25 -3.09
C ASN A 98 -14.65 4.24 -3.99
N TYR A 99 -14.99 2.96 -3.88
CA TYR A 99 -14.14 1.88 -4.36
C TYR A 99 -14.86 0.79 -5.17
N ASN A 100 -16.01 1.14 -5.76
CA ASN A 100 -16.80 0.31 -6.68
C ASN A 100 -16.96 -1.13 -6.18
N ARG A 101 -17.69 -1.30 -5.05
CA ARG A 101 -17.93 -2.61 -4.40
C ARG A 101 -16.66 -3.45 -4.35
N ALA A 102 -15.82 -3.20 -3.33
CA ALA A 102 -14.84 -4.18 -2.88
C ALA A 102 -15.54 -5.54 -2.67
N SER A 103 -15.51 -6.41 -3.68
CA SER A 103 -16.04 -7.76 -3.58
C SER A 103 -15.24 -8.46 -2.49
N SER A 104 -15.97 -9.09 -1.57
CA SER A 104 -15.48 -9.71 -0.34
C SER A 104 -14.67 -10.97 -0.65
N SER A 105 -13.53 -10.79 -1.30
CA SER A 105 -12.60 -11.86 -1.60
C SER A 105 -11.53 -11.83 -0.54
N LYS A 106 -11.70 -12.81 0.34
CA LYS A 106 -11.20 -12.91 1.70
C LYS A 106 -9.71 -13.24 1.70
N GLU A 107 -8.85 -12.26 1.90
CA GLU A 107 -7.51 -12.55 2.39
C GLU A 107 -7.07 -11.47 3.37
N VAL A 108 -6.91 -11.87 4.64
CA VAL A 108 -6.22 -11.07 5.64
C VAL A 108 -4.75 -11.16 5.30
N VAL A 109 -4.20 -10.10 4.72
CA VAL A 109 -2.79 -10.05 4.32
C VAL A 109 -1.91 -9.98 5.58
N SER A 110 -2.37 -9.26 6.61
CA SER A 110 -1.75 -9.23 7.94
C SER A 110 -2.64 -8.50 8.94
N GLN A 111 -2.52 -8.79 10.24
CA GLN A 111 -2.96 -7.89 11.31
C GLN A 111 -1.83 -6.90 11.61
N VAL A 112 -2.09 -5.61 11.63
CA VAL A 112 -1.12 -4.50 11.76
C VAL A 112 -1.45 -3.69 13.02
N ALA A 113 -0.45 -3.35 13.83
CA ALA A 113 -0.60 -2.61 15.09
C ALA A 113 -0.26 -1.12 14.97
#